data_AF-A0A9J6A021-F1
#
_entry.id   AF-A0A9J6A021-F1
#
_cell.length_a   1.000
_cell.length_b   1.000
_cell.length_c   1.000
_cell.angle_alpha   90.00
_cell.angle_beta   90.00
_cell.angle_gamma   90.00
#
_symmetry.space_group_name_H-M   'P 1'
#
loop_
_entity.id
_entity.type
_entity.pdbx_description
1 polymer ?
#
loop_
_entity_poly.entity_id
_entity_poly.type
_entity_poly.pdbx_seq_one_letter_code
_entity_poly.pdbx_strand_id
1 'polypeptide(L)' 'MASLFVKESIEPKACTLKCDPKVVYMTCPSSGLAKLYQVCVNCCTAGEDCKLYGYDESLACTGEPQSYISAS' A
#
# COMPACT_ATOMS: atom_id res chain seq x y z
N MET A 1 23.18 -26.24 -10.33
CA MET A 1 21.78 -25.76 -10.47
C MET A 1 21.84 -24.25 -10.39
N ALA A 2 21.76 -23.56 -11.54
CA ALA A 2 21.84 -22.10 -11.57
C ALA A 2 20.47 -21.55 -11.14
N SER A 3 20.37 -21.10 -9.89
CA SER A 3 19.18 -20.39 -9.42
C SER A 3 19.11 -19.05 -10.14
N LEU A 4 18.13 -18.91 -11.02
CA LEU A 4 17.68 -17.64 -11.58
C LEU A 4 17.17 -16.77 -10.42
N PHE A 5 18.06 -15.99 -9.81
CA PHE A 5 17.64 -14.81 -9.08
C PHE A 5 17.23 -13.79 -10.13
N VAL A 6 15.95 -13.77 -10.47
CA VAL A 6 15.33 -12.65 -11.17
C VAL A 6 15.51 -11.45 -10.24
N LYS A 7 16.61 -10.72 -10.43
CA LYS A 7 16.79 -9.39 -9.87
C LYS A 7 15.83 -8.50 -10.65
N GLU A 8 14.56 -8.57 -10.27
CA GLU A 8 13.53 -7.65 -10.72
C GLU A 8 14.09 -6.25 -10.45
N SER A 9 14.17 -5.44 -11.49
CA SER A 9 14.67 -4.08 -11.41
C SER A 9 13.74 -3.30 -10.48
N ILE A 10 14.15 -3.14 -9.21
CA ILE A 10 13.44 -2.33 -8.23
C ILE A 10 13.68 -0.86 -8.59
N GLU A 11 13.03 -0.41 -9.65
CA GLU A 11 12.77 1.01 -9.81
C GLU A 11 11.81 1.41 -8.68
N PRO A 12 12.11 2.46 -7.90
CA PRO A 12 11.17 2.95 -6.92
C PRO A 12 9.88 3.32 -7.67
N LYS A 13 8.78 2.58 -7.42
CA LYS A 13 7.47 2.95 -7.96
C LYS A 13 7.20 4.39 -7.51
N ALA A 14 7.26 5.32 -8.46
CA ALA A 14 6.99 6.72 -8.20
C ALA A 14 5.49 6.88 -7.96
N CYS A 15 5.08 6.65 -6.71
CA CYS A 15 3.71 6.86 -6.29
C CYS A 15 3.44 8.35 -6.16
N THR A 16 2.40 8.84 -6.82
CA THR A 16 1.94 10.21 -6.58
C THR A 16 1.46 10.34 -5.14
N LEU A 17 1.71 11.47 -4.47
CA LEU A 17 1.23 11.74 -3.11
C LEU A 17 -0.23 12.27 -3.10
N LYS A 18 -0.98 12.05 -4.19
CA LYS A 18 -2.35 12.54 -4.30
C LYS A 18 -3.27 11.62 -3.53
N CYS A 19 -4.03 12.16 -2.58
CA CYS A 19 -5.04 11.39 -1.84
C CYS A 19 -6.10 10.88 -2.83
N ASP A 20 -6.54 9.63 -2.64
CA ASP A 20 -7.68 9.12 -3.39
C ASP A 20 -8.99 9.57 -2.70
N PRO A 21 -9.80 10.44 -3.33
CA PRO A 21 -11.03 10.95 -2.71
C PRO A 21 -12.10 9.88 -2.51
N LYS A 22 -11.94 8.70 -3.12
CA LYS A 22 -12.86 7.58 -2.95
C LYS A 22 -12.60 6.84 -1.65
N VAL A 23 -11.42 6.98 -1.05
CA VAL A 23 -11.02 6.26 0.15
C VAL A 23 -11.51 7.02 1.38
N VAL A 24 -12.27 6.33 2.24
CA VAL A 24 -12.87 6.90 3.45
C VAL A 24 -12.09 6.48 4.69
N TYR A 25 -11.67 5.22 4.71
CA TYR A 25 -10.86 4.68 5.78
C TYR A 25 -9.94 3.58 5.26
N MET A 26 -8.92 3.27 6.05
CA MET A 26 -8.07 2.10 5.81
C MET A 26 -7.96 1.23 7.06
N THR A 27 -7.65 -0.04 6.86
CA THR A 27 -7.26 -0.97 7.92
C THR A 27 -5.91 -1.56 7.57
N CYS A 28 -4.97 -1.48 8.51
CA CYS A 28 -3.63 -2.03 8.32
C CYS A 28 -3.38 -3.10 9.40
N PRO A 29 -2.70 -4.22 9.07
CA PRO A 29 -2.36 -5.25 10.04
C PRO A 29 -1.53 -4.69 11.21
N SER A 30 -0.66 -3.72 10.96
CA SER A 30 0.13 -3.02 11.99
C SER A 30 -0.70 -2.24 13.00
N SER A 31 -1.93 -1.85 12.64
CA SER A 31 -2.89 -1.17 13.51
C SER A 31 -3.97 -2.12 14.06
N GLY A 32 -3.84 -3.42 13.81
CA GLY A 32 -4.80 -4.44 14.21
C GLY A 32 -6.17 -4.25 13.56
N LEU A 33 -7.21 -4.17 14.38
CA LEU A 33 -8.61 -4.01 13.95
C LEU A 33 -9.05 -2.54 13.86
N ALA A 34 -8.15 -1.59 14.08
CA ALA A 34 -8.49 -0.17 14.03
C ALA A 34 -8.81 0.27 12.60
N LYS A 35 -9.93 0.97 12.44
CA LYS A 35 -10.29 1.68 11.21
C LYS A 35 -9.73 3.10 11.29
N LEU A 36 -8.83 3.45 10.37
CA LEU A 36 -8.21 4.76 10.29
C LEU A 36 -8.99 5.62 9.30
N TYR A 37 -9.77 6.58 9.83
CA TYR A 37 -10.59 7.51 9.04
C TYR A 37 -9.82 8.78 8.69
N GLN A 38 -10.28 9.51 7.66
CA GLN A 38 -9.68 10.78 7.20
C GLN A 38 -8.20 10.66 6.76
N VAL A 39 -7.85 9.51 6.18
CA VAL A 39 -6.50 9.24 5.69
C VAL A 39 -6.29 9.85 4.30
N CYS A 40 -5.24 10.66 4.13
CA CYS A 40 -4.75 11.00 2.80
C CYS A 40 -3.85 9.87 2.31
N VAL A 41 -4.44 8.92 1.61
CA VAL A 41 -3.74 7.76 1.07
C VAL A 41 -4.30 7.42 -0.30
N ASN A 42 -3.47 6.80 -1.14
CA ASN A 42 -3.88 6.09 -2.33
C ASN A 42 -3.28 4.69 -2.33
N CYS A 43 -3.73 3.83 -3.25
CA CYS A 43 -3.31 2.44 -3.34
C CYS A 43 -1.79 2.23 -3.47
N CYS A 44 -1.08 3.18 -4.09
CA CYS A 44 0.37 3.08 -4.31
C CYS A 44 1.15 3.48 -3.06
N THR A 45 0.65 4.48 -2.32
CA THR A 45 1.24 4.96 -1.06
C THR A 45 0.80 4.15 0.17
N ALA A 46 -0.20 3.30 0.01
CA ALA A 46 -0.69 2.43 1.08
C ALA A 46 0.43 1.48 1.51
N GLY A 47 0.59 1.29 2.82
CA GLY A 47 1.55 0.33 3.35
C GLY A 47 1.20 -1.10 2.94
N GLU A 48 2.19 -1.99 3.01
CA GLU A 48 2.01 -3.42 2.76
C GLU A 48 0.81 -3.97 3.53
N ASP A 49 -0.07 -4.68 2.82
CA ASP A 49 -1.30 -5.29 3.34
C ASP A 49 -2.32 -4.31 3.96
N CYS A 50 -2.12 -3.00 3.80
CA CYS A 50 -3.14 -2.01 4.19
C CYS A 50 -4.29 -2.03 3.18
N LYS A 51 -5.50 -2.31 3.68
CA LYS A 51 -6.72 -2.33 2.89
C LYS A 51 -7.41 -0.97 2.95
N LEU A 52 -7.67 -0.38 1.79
CA LEU A 52 -8.35 0.91 1.65
C LEU A 52 -9.81 0.65 1.26
N TYR A 53 -10.73 1.33 1.93
CA TYR A 53 -12.16 1.14 1.76
C TYR A 53 -12.85 2.43 1.33
N GLY A 54 -13.83 2.28 0.43
CA GLY A 54 -14.63 3.37 -0.07
C GLY A 54 -15.83 3.73 0.79
N TYR A 55 -16.64 4.69 0.31
CA TYR A 55 -17.91 5.08 0.93
C TYR A 55 -18.96 3.95 0.90
N ASP A 56 -18.84 3.05 -0.06
CA ASP A 56 -19.68 1.87 -0.24
C ASP A 56 -19.21 0.66 0.59
N GLU A 57 -18.25 0.87 1.51
CA GLU A 57 -17.61 -0.18 2.33
C GLU A 57 -16.91 -1.28 1.51
N SER A 58 -16.80 -1.11 0.20
CA SER A 58 -16.06 -2.00 -0.69
C SER A 58 -14.56 -1.79 -0.54
N LEU A 59 -13.83 -2.90 -0.67
CA LEU A 59 -12.37 -2.85 -0.78
C LEU A 59 -11.99 -2.17 -2.10
N ALA A 60 -11.40 -0.98 -2.02
CA ALA A 60 -10.90 -0.26 -3.18
C ALA A 60 -9.59 -0.87 -3.68
N CYS A 61 -8.66 -1.13 -2.76
CA CYS A 61 -7.36 -1.74 -3.04
C CYS A 61 -6.64 -2.18 -1.76
N THR A 62 -5.62 -3.01 -1.94
CA THR A 62 -4.66 -3.38 -0.90
C THR A 62 -3.30 -2.77 -1.26
N GLY A 63 -2.65 -2.15 -0.28
CA GLY A 63 -1.30 -1.61 -0.44
C GLY A 63 -0.29 -2.73 -0.65
N GLU A 64 0.60 -2.51 -1.60
CA GLU A 64 1.65 -3.46 -1.92
C GLU A 64 2.91 -3.15 -1.10
N PRO A 65 3.76 -4.16 -0.83
CA PRO A 65 5.07 -3.90 -0.27
C PRO A 65 5.83 -2.96 -1.19
N GLN A 66 6.11 -1.75 -0.69
CA GLN A 66 7.23 -0.99 -1.21
C GLN A 66 8.46 -1.80 -0.85
N SER A 67 9.13 -2.37 -1.85
CA SER A 67 10.38 -3.10 -1.68
C SER A 67 11.41 -2.15 -1.07
N TYR A 68 11.41 -2.07 0.25
CA TYR A 68 12.36 -1.31 1.02
C TYR A 68 13.70 -2.04 0.85
N ILE A 69 14.55 -1.54 -0.04
CA ILE A 69 15.96 -1.86 0.10
C ILE A 69 16.43 -0.97 1.26
N SER A 70 16.46 -1.56 2.46
CA SER A 70 17.26 -1.03 3.55
C SER A 70 18.70 -0.98 3.08
N ALA A 71 19.13 0.14 2.52
CA ALA A 71 20.54 0.40 2.26
C ALA A 71 21.21 0.74 3.60
N SER A 72 21.73 -0.29 4.26
CA SER A 72 22.70 -0.19 5.36
C SER A 72 24.11 -0.24 4.82
#